data_AF-A0A974QDN6-F1
#
_entry.id   AF-A0A974QDN6-F1
#
_cell.length_a   1.000
_cell.length_b   1.000
_cell.length_c   1.000
_cell.angle_alpha   90.00
_cell.angle_beta   90.00
_cell.angle_gamma   90.00
#
_symmetry.space_group_name_H-M   'P 1'
#
loop_
_entity.id
_entity.type
_entity.pdbx_description
1 polymer ?
#
loop_
_entity_poly.entity_id
_entity_poly.type
_entity_poly.pdbx_seq_one_letter_code
_entity_poly.pdbx_strand_id
1 'polypeptide(L)'
;MKPLMKPIDTPDQVFHDGNPSTGELGTICSAEWLNDTQASIRDIQAECIGILRANGFEPDETKRDQLWEAIQAAIKSQVPAATLTTAGISLLSSSVTSDSETIAATLKAVKIAMDNGNARLAKGRNLADLTNVPLARQSLQLGNSATRDVGTTTGTVAAGDDARILATKKAIDDTQTGLAEQPVMWISTADDLSSLPSGARRFASNKAPATILPVNDYVFLEVIAKRDCVDGCTVQITDSIGNTWIGSRWDATNGSSFTWLPLMSCPPGVPLPWPSDTIPAGYALMQGQSFDKAAYPLLALAYPSGIIPDLRRLIIKGGYVGRAVLSYEADGIKSHAHSASASSADLGTKYTSSFDYGTKGSNTTGGHNHSAGGQYGGDSIGGKIRVQRDGNNQLTSWNGDHAHTTYIGAHSHSVYIGSHTHDVTVYAAGNAENTVRNIAFNYIVRLA
;
A
#
# COMPACT_ATOMS: atom_id res chain seq x y z
N MET A 1 85.34 -82.17 35.39
CA MET A 1 86.73 -82.52 35.04
C MET A 1 87.58 -82.61 36.31
N LYS A 2 88.28 -83.73 36.49
CA LYS A 2 89.24 -83.94 37.58
C LYS A 2 90.41 -82.94 37.49
N PRO A 3 91.06 -82.63 38.63
CA PRO A 3 92.33 -81.91 38.64
C PRO A 3 93.40 -82.63 37.81
N LEU A 4 94.47 -81.92 37.46
CA LEU A 4 95.61 -82.47 36.72
C LEU A 4 96.15 -83.75 37.39
N MET A 5 96.48 -84.75 36.56
CA MET A 5 97.13 -85.98 37.01
C MET A 5 98.44 -85.66 37.73
N LYS A 6 98.74 -86.41 38.79
CA LYS A 6 100.00 -86.26 39.51
C LYS A 6 101.18 -86.57 38.57
N PRO A 7 102.27 -85.79 38.63
CA PRO A 7 103.48 -86.12 37.87
C PRO A 7 104.08 -87.46 38.31
N ILE A 8 104.89 -88.08 37.45
CA ILE A 8 105.60 -89.32 37.81
C ILE A 8 106.62 -89.03 38.91
N ASP A 9 106.84 -89.99 39.81
CA ASP A 9 107.71 -89.82 40.99
C ASP A 9 109.19 -89.97 40.62
N THR A 10 109.70 -89.00 39.86
CA THR A 10 111.12 -88.79 39.53
C THR A 10 111.56 -87.40 40.02
N PRO A 11 112.88 -87.16 40.24
CA PRO A 11 113.36 -85.87 40.77
C PRO A 11 112.95 -84.65 39.95
N ASP A 12 112.74 -84.84 38.65
CA ASP A 12 112.34 -83.82 37.68
C ASP A 12 110.92 -84.03 37.13
N GLN A 13 110.17 -84.98 37.67
CA GLN A 13 108.76 -85.23 37.38
C GLN A 13 108.44 -85.64 35.93
N VAL A 14 109.43 -86.17 35.21
CA VAL A 14 109.28 -86.68 33.83
C VAL A 14 109.74 -88.14 33.70
N PHE A 15 109.29 -88.78 32.62
CA PHE A 15 109.73 -90.13 32.27
C PHE A 15 111.09 -90.09 31.59
N HIS A 16 111.97 -91.00 32.01
CA HIS A 16 113.28 -91.24 31.40
C HIS A 16 113.34 -92.63 30.78
N ASP A 17 113.91 -92.72 29.58
CA ASP A 17 114.29 -94.00 28.97
C ASP A 17 115.52 -94.55 29.71
N GLY A 18 115.53 -95.87 29.94
CA GLY A 18 116.73 -96.52 30.46
C GLY A 18 117.87 -96.47 29.44
N ASN A 19 119.12 -96.45 29.90
CA ASN A 19 120.30 -96.48 29.04
C ASN A 19 120.97 -97.86 29.11
N PRO A 20 120.80 -98.73 28.09
CA PRO A 20 121.37 -100.08 28.09
C PRO A 20 122.90 -100.11 28.12
N SER A 21 123.54 -99.01 27.71
CA SER A 21 125.00 -98.88 27.61
C SER A 21 125.65 -98.57 28.96
N THR A 22 124.91 -97.99 29.89
CA THR A 22 125.36 -97.60 31.24
C THR A 22 124.71 -98.43 32.35
N GLY A 23 123.68 -99.22 32.03
CA GLY A 23 122.92 -100.02 33.00
C GLY A 23 121.85 -99.22 33.76
N GLU A 24 121.62 -97.96 33.38
CA GLU A 24 120.61 -97.10 33.98
C GLU A 24 119.21 -97.59 33.59
N LEU A 25 118.38 -97.92 34.58
CA LEU A 25 117.03 -98.43 34.35
C LEU A 25 116.08 -97.28 34.00
N GLY A 26 115.15 -97.54 33.08
CA GLY A 26 114.13 -96.56 32.71
C GLY A 26 113.15 -96.30 33.86
N THR A 27 112.43 -95.17 33.77
CA THR A 27 111.40 -94.82 34.74
C THR A 27 110.29 -95.86 34.71
N ILE A 28 110.09 -96.53 35.85
CA ILE A 28 109.03 -97.53 35.98
C ILE A 28 107.69 -96.82 35.99
N CYS A 29 106.81 -97.22 35.08
CA CYS A 29 105.44 -96.74 35.07
C CYS A 29 104.67 -97.39 36.24
N SER A 30 104.43 -96.63 37.30
CA SER A 30 103.79 -97.14 38.50
C SER A 30 102.30 -97.41 38.26
N ALA A 31 101.74 -98.35 39.03
CA ALA A 31 100.31 -98.60 39.02
C ALA A 31 99.51 -97.36 39.43
N GLU A 32 100.03 -96.51 40.33
CA GLU A 32 99.39 -95.23 40.68
C GLU A 32 99.25 -94.33 39.46
N TRP A 33 100.32 -94.13 38.68
CA TRP A 33 100.29 -93.27 37.50
C TRP A 33 99.40 -93.83 36.38
N LEU A 34 99.43 -95.14 36.13
CA LEU A 34 98.55 -95.78 35.13
C LEU A 34 97.07 -95.69 35.54
N ASN A 35 96.76 -95.86 36.84
CA ASN A 35 95.41 -95.71 37.36
C ASN A 35 94.94 -94.25 37.27
N ASP A 36 95.80 -93.27 37.55
CA ASP A 36 95.48 -91.85 37.39
C ASP A 36 95.26 -91.49 35.91
N THR A 37 96.05 -92.06 35.00
CA THR A 37 95.87 -91.91 33.55
C THR A 37 94.52 -92.46 33.11
N GLN A 38 94.19 -93.70 33.52
CA GLN A 38 92.89 -94.32 33.25
C GLN A 38 91.74 -93.48 33.84
N ALA A 39 91.90 -92.97 35.06
CA ALA A 39 90.90 -92.16 35.72
C ALA A 39 90.67 -90.83 35.00
N SER A 40 91.72 -90.18 34.51
CA SER A 40 91.63 -88.93 33.72
C SER A 40 90.92 -89.14 32.39
N ILE A 41 91.28 -90.21 31.65
CA ILE A 41 90.62 -90.56 30.38
C ILE A 41 89.14 -90.86 30.61
N ARG A 42 88.80 -91.64 31.65
CA ARG A 42 87.41 -91.97 31.98
C ARG A 42 86.60 -90.75 32.41
N ASP A 43 87.22 -89.78 33.08
CA ASP A 43 86.56 -88.55 33.51
C ASP A 43 86.21 -87.65 32.31
N ILE A 44 87.15 -87.47 31.37
CA ILE A 44 86.88 -86.76 30.10
C ILE A 44 85.78 -87.49 29.31
N GLN A 45 85.84 -88.81 29.22
CA GLN A 45 84.80 -89.61 28.58
C GLN A 45 83.43 -89.42 29.27
N ALA A 46 83.39 -89.37 30.61
CA ALA A 46 82.16 -89.15 31.36
C ALA A 46 81.55 -87.76 31.11
N GLU A 47 82.37 -86.70 31.03
CA GLU A 47 81.92 -85.35 30.67
C GLU A 47 81.33 -85.32 29.24
N CYS A 48 82.03 -85.93 28.28
CA CYS A 48 81.53 -86.04 26.90
C CYS A 48 80.21 -86.84 26.83
N ILE A 49 80.09 -87.92 27.60
CA ILE A 49 78.83 -88.70 27.73
C ILE A 49 77.74 -87.88 28.42
N GLY A 50 78.10 -87.04 29.39
CA GLY A 50 77.18 -86.10 30.04
C GLY A 50 76.58 -85.12 29.04
N ILE A 51 77.40 -84.54 28.16
CA ILE A 51 76.95 -83.65 27.07
C ILE A 51 76.02 -84.39 26.10
N LEU A 52 76.36 -85.62 25.72
CA LEU A 52 75.52 -86.46 24.85
C LEU A 52 74.13 -86.67 25.47
N ARG A 53 74.08 -87.18 26.71
CA ARG A 53 72.82 -87.52 27.40
C ARG A 53 71.96 -86.30 27.71
N ALA A 54 72.57 -85.20 28.12
CA ALA A 54 71.85 -83.94 28.36
C ALA A 54 71.10 -83.44 27.11
N ASN A 55 71.54 -83.87 25.92
CA ASN A 55 70.92 -83.53 24.64
C ASN A 55 70.18 -84.72 23.99
N GLY A 56 69.89 -85.77 24.75
CA GLY A 56 69.10 -86.92 24.30
C GLY A 56 69.84 -87.96 23.46
N PHE A 57 71.18 -87.96 23.46
CA PHE A 57 72.01 -88.94 22.77
C PHE A 57 72.53 -90.00 23.74
N GLU A 58 72.49 -91.27 23.36
CA GLU A 58 73.20 -92.34 24.05
C GLU A 58 74.56 -92.61 23.38
N PRO A 59 75.63 -92.92 24.14
CA PRO A 59 76.95 -93.20 23.58
C PRO A 59 76.92 -94.40 22.63
N ASP A 60 77.39 -94.20 21.41
CA ASP A 60 77.48 -95.23 20.37
C ASP A 60 78.94 -95.38 19.93
N GLU A 61 79.49 -96.58 20.11
CA GLU A 61 80.89 -96.90 19.75
C GLU A 61 81.15 -96.86 18.24
N THR A 62 80.10 -96.95 17.43
CA THR A 62 80.19 -96.93 15.96
C THR A 62 80.19 -95.52 15.39
N LYS A 63 79.84 -94.50 16.18
CA LYS A 63 79.74 -93.09 15.76
C LYS A 63 80.90 -92.23 16.27
N ARG A 64 81.47 -91.42 15.38
CA ARG A 64 82.64 -90.56 15.67
C ARG A 64 82.34 -89.07 15.81
N ASP A 65 81.11 -88.64 15.54
CA ASP A 65 80.64 -87.26 15.50
C ASP A 65 79.50 -86.95 16.49
N GLN A 66 79.08 -87.93 17.28
CA GLN A 66 77.99 -87.81 18.26
C GLN A 66 78.15 -86.62 19.22
N LEU A 67 79.38 -86.31 19.67
CA LEU A 67 79.63 -85.16 20.54
C LEU A 67 79.30 -83.83 19.82
N TRP A 68 79.63 -83.74 18.53
CA TRP A 68 79.32 -82.58 17.70
C TRP A 68 77.81 -82.46 17.44
N GLU A 69 77.13 -83.58 17.16
CA GLU A 69 75.67 -83.60 17.01
C GLU A 69 74.96 -83.14 18.30
N ALA A 70 75.42 -83.61 19.46
CA ALA A 70 74.87 -83.19 20.76
C ALA A 70 75.07 -81.69 21.02
N ILE A 71 76.24 -81.13 20.68
CA ILE A 71 76.50 -79.69 20.80
C ILE A 71 75.59 -78.88 19.86
N GLN A 72 75.40 -79.33 18.61
CA GLN A 72 74.47 -78.66 17.68
C GLN A 72 73.02 -78.69 18.18
N ALA A 73 72.58 -79.82 18.76
CA ALA A 73 71.27 -79.93 19.37
C ALA A 73 71.11 -79.00 20.58
N ALA A 74 72.14 -78.89 21.43
CA ALA A 74 72.15 -77.99 22.58
C ALA A 74 71.94 -76.52 22.15
N ILE A 75 72.71 -76.08 21.14
CA ILE A 75 72.62 -74.72 20.59
C ILE A 75 71.23 -74.42 20.05
N LYS A 76 70.60 -75.38 19.33
CA LYS A 76 69.24 -75.20 18.79
C LYS A 76 68.17 -75.19 19.88
N SER A 77 68.31 -75.97 20.95
CA SER A 77 67.31 -76.00 22.03
C SER A 77 67.35 -74.77 22.93
N GLN A 78 68.52 -74.15 23.09
CA GLN A 78 68.71 -73.01 23.99
C GLN A 78 68.31 -71.66 23.39
N VAL A 79 68.12 -71.56 22.08
CA VAL A 79 67.71 -70.32 21.41
C VAL A 79 66.35 -70.51 20.73
N PRO A 80 65.23 -70.24 21.43
CA PRO A 80 63.90 -70.41 20.86
C PRO A 80 63.59 -69.36 19.79
N ALA A 81 62.46 -69.50 19.10
CA ALA A 81 61.92 -68.42 18.28
C ALA A 81 61.51 -67.23 19.16
N ALA A 82 61.76 -66.00 18.70
CA ALA A 82 61.37 -64.80 19.42
C ALA A 82 59.84 -64.65 19.47
N THR A 83 59.32 -64.19 20.61
CA THR A 83 57.91 -63.77 20.78
C THR A 83 57.87 -62.42 21.49
N LEU A 84 56.67 -61.87 21.73
CA LEU A 84 56.51 -60.64 22.51
C LEU A 84 57.07 -60.72 23.95
N THR A 85 57.24 -61.93 24.50
CA THR A 85 57.64 -62.13 25.90
C THR A 85 58.87 -63.03 26.07
N THR A 86 59.34 -63.67 24.99
CA THR A 86 60.50 -64.58 25.01
C THR A 86 61.55 -64.12 24.00
N ALA A 87 62.78 -63.87 24.48
CA ALA A 87 63.90 -63.55 23.60
C ALA A 87 64.30 -64.77 22.75
N GLY A 88 64.65 -64.56 21.48
CA GLY A 88 64.93 -65.64 20.54
C GLY A 88 65.36 -65.17 19.15
N ILE A 89 65.35 -66.09 18.17
CA ILE A 89 65.60 -65.78 16.76
C ILE A 89 64.30 -65.32 16.11
N SER A 90 64.32 -64.19 15.41
CA SER A 90 63.20 -63.67 14.63
C SER A 90 63.50 -63.72 13.14
N LEU A 91 62.48 -64.01 12.33
CA LEU A 91 62.55 -63.76 10.89
C LEU A 91 62.41 -62.25 10.62
N LEU A 92 62.88 -61.82 9.45
CA LEU A 92 62.74 -60.44 8.98
C LEU A 92 61.74 -60.39 7.82
N SER A 93 60.83 -59.42 7.83
CA SER A 93 59.88 -59.21 6.73
C SER A 93 59.79 -57.75 6.31
N SER A 94 59.59 -57.53 5.01
CA SER A 94 59.33 -56.21 4.44
C SER A 94 57.84 -55.97 4.14
N SER A 95 56.95 -56.85 4.60
CA SER A 95 55.49 -56.64 4.51
C SER A 95 55.06 -55.52 5.46
N VAL A 96 54.10 -54.71 5.03
CA VAL A 96 53.49 -53.63 5.82
C VAL A 96 52.03 -53.90 6.21
N THR A 97 51.57 -55.12 5.95
CA THR A 97 50.18 -55.56 6.20
C THR A 97 50.13 -56.90 6.94
N SER A 98 51.25 -57.31 7.56
CA SER A 98 51.31 -58.56 8.30
C SER A 98 50.90 -58.34 9.75
N ASP A 99 50.07 -59.23 10.26
CA ASP A 99 49.65 -59.25 11.67
C ASP A 99 50.55 -60.18 12.53
N SER A 100 51.70 -60.64 12.01
CA SER A 100 52.58 -61.57 12.73
C SER A 100 53.39 -60.88 13.82
N GLU A 101 53.32 -61.42 15.03
CA GLU A 101 54.08 -60.94 16.20
C GLU A 101 55.44 -61.63 16.37
N THR A 102 55.75 -62.62 15.53
CA THR A 102 56.99 -63.43 15.59
C THR A 102 58.00 -63.07 14.50
N ILE A 103 57.75 -61.96 13.79
CA ILE A 103 58.56 -61.49 12.66
C ILE A 103 58.86 -60.01 12.87
N ALA A 104 60.12 -59.63 12.79
CA ALA A 104 60.54 -58.24 12.91
C ALA A 104 60.43 -57.53 11.57
N ALA A 105 59.95 -56.29 11.60
CA ALA A 105 59.90 -55.43 10.43
C ALA A 105 61.31 -55.00 10.01
N THR A 106 61.60 -55.04 8.70
CA THR A 106 62.81 -54.43 8.16
C THR A 106 62.68 -52.91 8.08
N LEU A 107 63.81 -52.19 7.99
CA LEU A 107 63.82 -50.75 7.70
C LEU A 107 63.07 -50.41 6.41
N LYS A 108 63.00 -51.33 5.44
CA LYS A 108 62.22 -51.16 4.22
C LYS A 108 60.72 -51.11 4.49
N ALA A 109 60.19 -52.02 5.32
CA ALA A 109 58.78 -51.96 5.75
C ALA A 109 58.47 -50.66 6.49
N VAL A 110 59.34 -50.27 7.44
CA VAL A 110 59.18 -49.01 8.19
C VAL A 110 59.18 -47.80 7.26
N LYS A 111 60.11 -47.75 6.28
CA LYS A 111 60.15 -46.67 5.29
C LYS A 111 58.88 -46.61 4.45
N ILE A 112 58.38 -47.75 3.95
CA ILE A 112 57.15 -47.79 3.14
C ILE A 112 55.94 -47.29 3.95
N ALA A 113 55.81 -47.71 5.20
CA ALA A 113 54.74 -47.26 6.08
C ALA A 113 54.83 -45.74 6.35
N MET A 114 56.03 -45.23 6.63
CA MET A 114 56.28 -43.81 6.84
C MET A 114 56.02 -42.97 5.58
N ASP A 115 56.47 -43.43 4.41
CA ASP A 115 56.23 -42.76 3.14
C ASP A 115 54.72 -42.69 2.80
N ASN A 116 53.98 -43.78 3.04
CA ASN A 116 52.52 -43.80 2.87
C ASN A 116 51.83 -42.85 3.86
N GLY A 117 52.24 -42.85 5.13
CA GLY A 117 51.73 -41.92 6.14
C GLY A 117 51.96 -40.46 5.75
N ASN A 118 53.16 -40.13 5.26
CA ASN A 118 53.51 -38.79 4.77
C ASN A 118 52.77 -38.38 3.49
N ALA A 119 52.37 -39.36 2.66
CA ALA A 119 51.63 -39.11 1.42
C ALA A 119 50.14 -38.82 1.66
N ARG A 120 49.56 -39.33 2.77
CA ARG A 120 48.21 -39.01 3.25
C ARG A 120 48.26 -37.70 4.04
N LEU A 121 47.29 -36.80 3.84
CA LEU A 121 47.25 -35.49 4.55
C LEU A 121 48.43 -34.55 4.25
N ALA A 122 49.15 -34.76 3.15
CA ALA A 122 50.24 -33.88 2.75
C ALA A 122 49.70 -32.47 2.45
N LYS A 123 50.02 -31.48 3.30
CA LYS A 123 49.56 -30.08 3.18
C LYS A 123 49.79 -29.52 1.76
N GLY A 124 50.91 -29.85 1.15
CA GLY A 124 51.27 -29.40 -0.21
C GLY A 124 50.44 -30.00 -1.33
N ARG A 125 49.62 -31.03 -1.07
CA ARG A 125 48.71 -31.63 -2.06
C ARG A 125 47.36 -30.93 -2.13
N ASN A 126 47.06 -29.96 -1.26
CA ASN A 126 45.81 -29.19 -1.25
C ASN A 126 44.56 -30.05 -1.46
N LEU A 127 44.48 -31.17 -0.73
CA LEU A 127 43.35 -32.12 -0.78
C LEU A 127 43.14 -32.82 -2.14
N ALA A 128 44.13 -32.81 -3.04
CA ALA A 128 44.07 -33.52 -4.32
C ALA A 128 43.96 -35.05 -4.18
N ASP A 129 44.20 -35.59 -2.99
CA ASP A 129 44.01 -37.00 -2.63
C ASP A 129 42.54 -37.36 -2.31
N LEU A 130 41.63 -36.38 -2.26
CA LEU A 130 40.20 -36.63 -2.09
C LEU A 130 39.58 -37.18 -3.37
N THR A 131 39.23 -38.46 -3.36
CA THR A 131 38.60 -39.15 -4.50
C THR A 131 37.15 -38.75 -4.74
N ASN A 132 36.45 -38.26 -3.72
CA ASN A 132 35.07 -37.78 -3.81
C ASN A 132 34.94 -36.43 -3.11
N VAL A 133 35.24 -35.36 -3.85
CA VAL A 133 35.17 -33.97 -3.36
C VAL A 133 33.76 -33.60 -2.84
N PRO A 134 32.65 -33.97 -3.51
CA PRO A 134 31.30 -33.74 -2.98
C PRO A 134 31.05 -34.37 -1.60
N LEU A 135 31.39 -35.64 -1.41
CA LEU A 135 31.23 -36.33 -0.13
C LEU A 135 32.11 -35.69 0.95
N ALA A 136 33.34 -35.31 0.61
CA ALA A 136 34.22 -34.62 1.54
C ALA A 136 33.63 -33.28 2.02
N ARG A 137 33.05 -32.48 1.12
CA ARG A 137 32.34 -31.24 1.49
C ARG A 137 31.13 -31.52 2.38
N GLN A 138 30.39 -32.59 2.12
CA GLN A 138 29.24 -33.02 2.94
C GLN A 138 29.68 -33.45 4.34
N SER A 139 30.73 -34.25 4.47
CA SER A 139 31.29 -34.69 5.76
C SER A 139 31.78 -33.51 6.61
N LEU A 140 32.26 -32.44 5.97
CA LEU A 140 32.64 -31.18 6.62
C LEU A 140 31.45 -30.22 6.85
N GLN A 141 30.23 -30.62 6.47
CA GLN A 141 29.00 -29.82 6.59
C GLN A 141 29.10 -28.45 5.89
N LEU A 142 29.87 -28.37 4.81
CA LEU A 142 30.00 -27.13 4.04
C LEU A 142 28.73 -26.91 3.22
N GLY A 143 28.15 -25.70 3.34
CA GLY A 143 26.98 -25.30 2.57
C GLY A 143 27.28 -25.00 1.09
N ASN A 144 26.24 -24.62 0.34
CA ASN A 144 26.31 -24.36 -1.10
C ASN A 144 27.29 -23.24 -1.51
N SER A 145 27.63 -22.33 -0.59
CA SER A 145 28.64 -21.29 -0.84
C SER A 145 30.03 -21.87 -1.11
N ALA A 146 30.36 -23.04 -0.57
CA ALA A 146 31.67 -23.69 -0.75
C ALA A 146 31.94 -24.17 -2.19
N THR A 147 30.93 -24.14 -3.08
CA THR A 147 31.07 -24.49 -4.50
C THR A 147 30.94 -23.31 -5.44
N ARG A 148 30.77 -22.11 -4.90
CA ARG A 148 30.57 -20.90 -5.69
C ARG A 148 31.77 -19.99 -5.55
N ASP A 149 32.20 -19.42 -6.67
CA ASP A 149 33.21 -18.38 -6.65
C ASP A 149 32.68 -17.13 -5.95
N VAL A 150 33.58 -16.33 -5.36
CA VAL A 150 33.28 -14.97 -4.92
C VAL A 150 33.35 -14.07 -6.15
N GLY A 151 32.30 -13.30 -6.43
CA GLY A 151 32.24 -12.47 -7.63
C GLY A 151 31.00 -11.58 -7.68
N THR A 152 30.86 -10.84 -8.77
CA THR A 152 29.83 -9.80 -8.95
C THR A 152 28.63 -10.24 -9.80
N THR A 153 28.68 -11.44 -10.38
CA THR A 153 27.63 -11.97 -11.27
C THR A 153 26.63 -12.86 -10.53
N THR A 154 25.45 -13.08 -11.11
CA THR A 154 24.46 -14.02 -10.56
C THR A 154 25.03 -15.43 -10.50
N GLY A 155 24.84 -16.11 -9.36
CA GLY A 155 25.37 -17.47 -9.14
C GLY A 155 26.67 -17.52 -8.34
N THR A 156 27.29 -16.37 -8.04
CA THR A 156 28.47 -16.24 -7.18
C THR A 156 28.09 -15.84 -5.74
N VAL A 157 29.03 -15.96 -4.80
CA VAL A 157 28.92 -15.38 -3.45
C VAL A 157 29.30 -13.91 -3.53
N ALA A 158 28.45 -13.01 -3.05
CA ALA A 158 28.74 -11.58 -3.01
C ALA A 158 29.75 -11.26 -1.90
N ALA A 159 30.84 -10.56 -2.23
CA ALA A 159 31.74 -9.98 -1.25
C ALA A 159 31.04 -8.87 -0.45
N GLY A 160 31.56 -8.51 0.73
CA GLY A 160 30.91 -7.49 1.59
C GLY A 160 30.77 -6.11 0.93
N ASP A 161 31.66 -5.78 0.00
CA ASP A 161 31.70 -4.56 -0.81
C ASP A 161 31.06 -4.73 -2.21
N ASP A 162 30.38 -5.86 -2.47
CA ASP A 162 29.69 -6.11 -3.72
C ASP A 162 28.58 -5.08 -3.96
N ALA A 163 28.53 -4.51 -5.16
CA ALA A 163 27.57 -3.49 -5.55
C ALA A 163 26.11 -3.90 -5.31
N ARG A 164 25.76 -5.20 -5.38
CA ARG A 164 24.41 -5.71 -5.09
C ARG A 164 24.04 -5.52 -3.61
N ILE A 165 25.01 -5.67 -2.70
CA ILE A 165 24.81 -5.43 -1.27
C ILE A 165 24.81 -3.92 -1.00
N LEU A 166 25.77 -3.19 -1.58
CA LEU A 166 25.89 -1.75 -1.39
C LEU A 166 24.68 -0.98 -1.94
N ALA A 167 24.17 -1.35 -3.12
CA ALA A 167 22.97 -0.74 -3.70
C ALA A 167 21.73 -1.01 -2.83
N THR A 168 21.60 -2.23 -2.29
CA THR A 168 20.51 -2.57 -1.37
C THR A 168 20.62 -1.75 -0.07
N LYS A 169 21.81 -1.69 0.53
CA LYS A 169 22.06 -0.87 1.72
C LYS A 169 21.74 0.59 1.45
N LYS A 170 22.22 1.14 0.32
CA LYS A 170 21.95 2.51 -0.09
C LYS A 170 20.45 2.76 -0.24
N ALA A 171 19.70 1.84 -0.87
CA ALA A 171 18.24 1.97 -0.98
C ALA A 171 17.54 1.93 0.39
N ILE A 172 17.99 1.10 1.33
CA ILE A 172 17.44 1.05 2.69
C ILE A 172 17.73 2.35 3.43
N ASP A 173 18.98 2.83 3.39
CA ASP A 173 19.39 4.10 4.01
C ASP A 173 18.63 5.28 3.40
N ASP A 174 18.50 5.30 2.06
CA ASP A 174 17.82 6.35 1.31
C ASP A 174 16.30 6.32 1.51
N THR A 175 15.69 5.17 1.80
CA THR A 175 14.25 5.09 2.13
C THR A 175 14.00 5.22 3.63
N GLN A 176 15.06 5.29 4.44
CA GLN A 176 14.99 5.27 5.91
C GLN A 176 14.13 4.12 6.45
N THR A 177 14.18 2.98 5.76
CA THR A 177 13.34 1.81 6.08
C THR A 177 13.93 1.10 7.31
N GLY A 178 13.11 0.88 8.34
CA GLY A 178 13.49 0.15 9.55
C GLY A 178 14.04 1.00 10.69
N LEU A 179 14.08 2.33 10.54
CA LEU A 179 14.36 3.24 11.67
C LEU A 179 13.13 3.32 12.59
N ALA A 180 13.37 3.33 13.90
CA ALA A 180 12.31 3.55 14.90
C ALA A 180 11.72 4.96 14.81
N GLU A 181 12.56 5.94 14.48
CA GLU A 181 12.20 7.34 14.26
C GLU A 181 13.00 7.90 13.08
N GLN A 182 12.36 8.71 12.23
CA GLN A 182 13.00 9.36 11.10
C GLN A 182 13.40 10.80 11.47
N PRO A 183 14.67 11.20 11.28
CA PRO A 183 15.10 12.57 11.54
C PRO A 183 14.53 13.54 10.49
N VAL A 184 14.28 14.78 10.90
CA VAL A 184 13.84 15.84 10.00
C VAL A 184 15.00 16.29 9.10
N MET A 185 14.74 16.29 7.80
CA MET A 185 15.62 16.86 6.79
C MET A 185 15.37 18.37 6.66
N TRP A 186 16.42 19.17 6.86
CA TRP A 186 16.36 20.62 6.73
C TRP A 186 16.70 21.05 5.30
N ILE A 187 15.70 21.54 4.57
CA ILE A 187 15.83 21.90 3.16
C ILE A 187 16.28 23.36 3.04
N SER A 188 17.46 23.56 2.45
CA SER A 188 18.06 24.87 2.23
C SER A 188 17.98 25.29 0.76
N THR A 189 17.98 24.31 -0.17
CA THR A 189 17.99 24.53 -1.62
C THR A 189 17.07 23.54 -2.35
N ALA A 190 16.70 23.84 -3.59
CA ALA A 190 15.95 22.89 -4.41
C ALA A 190 16.76 21.62 -4.72
N ASP A 191 18.10 21.70 -4.70
CA ASP A 191 18.99 20.55 -4.91
C ASP A 191 18.92 19.53 -3.77
N ASP A 192 18.57 19.97 -2.54
CA ASP A 192 18.38 19.06 -1.42
C ASP A 192 17.24 18.08 -1.66
N LEU A 193 16.17 18.50 -2.35
CA LEU A 193 15.07 17.63 -2.77
C LEU A 193 15.45 16.83 -4.01
N SER A 194 16.06 17.50 -4.99
CA SER A 194 16.40 16.87 -6.27
C SER A 194 17.46 15.80 -6.14
N SER A 195 18.42 15.91 -5.23
CA SER A 195 19.49 14.92 -5.05
C SER A 195 19.01 13.61 -4.40
N LEU A 196 17.80 13.61 -3.85
CA LEU A 196 17.18 12.40 -3.30
C LEU A 196 16.84 11.40 -4.43
N PRO A 197 17.00 10.09 -4.20
CA PRO A 197 16.62 9.08 -5.18
C PRO A 197 15.09 8.93 -5.27
N SER A 198 14.64 8.33 -6.37
CA SER A 198 13.24 7.91 -6.52
C SER A 198 12.82 7.00 -5.36
N GLY A 199 11.65 7.24 -4.78
CA GLY A 199 11.12 6.52 -3.62
C GLY A 199 11.70 6.94 -2.28
N ALA A 200 12.57 7.95 -2.22
CA ALA A 200 13.01 8.50 -0.94
C ALA A 200 11.83 9.09 -0.17
N ARG A 201 11.77 8.78 1.13
CA ARG A 201 10.72 9.23 2.07
C ARG A 201 11.38 9.95 3.24
N ARG A 202 10.95 11.17 3.55
CA ARG A 202 11.53 11.97 4.64
C ARG A 202 10.46 12.77 5.34
N PHE A 203 10.64 13.02 6.63
CA PHE A 203 10.11 14.23 7.24
C PHE A 203 11.05 15.38 6.94
N ALA A 204 10.52 16.53 6.51
CA ALA A 204 11.34 17.70 6.20
C ALA A 204 10.67 19.01 6.60
N SER A 205 11.47 20.06 6.66
CA SER A 205 10.99 21.43 6.76
C SER A 205 11.98 22.38 6.08
N ASN A 206 11.49 23.57 5.70
CA ASN A 206 12.34 24.64 5.18
C ASN A 206 13.31 25.10 6.26
N LYS A 207 14.61 25.06 5.98
CA LYS A 207 15.63 25.67 6.84
C LYS A 207 15.58 27.18 6.66
N ALA A 208 15.12 27.92 7.66
CA ALA A 208 15.06 29.38 7.59
C ALA A 208 16.41 29.98 7.12
N PRO A 209 16.42 30.90 6.13
CA PRO A 209 15.27 31.61 5.53
C PRO A 209 14.74 30.99 4.22
N ALA A 210 15.07 29.73 3.93
CA ALA A 210 14.73 29.08 2.67
C ALA A 210 13.21 28.88 2.51
N THR A 211 12.70 28.93 1.28
CA THR A 211 11.26 28.80 0.95
C THR A 211 11.05 27.82 -0.20
N ILE A 212 11.65 26.64 -0.09
CA ILE A 212 11.67 25.63 -1.17
C ILE A 212 10.38 24.82 -1.13
N LEU A 213 9.95 24.40 0.06
CA LEU A 213 8.68 23.74 0.31
C LEU A 213 7.52 24.75 0.22
N PRO A 214 6.31 24.30 -0.14
CA PRO A 214 5.13 25.19 -0.27
C PRO A 214 4.63 25.73 1.08
N VAL A 215 5.08 25.17 2.20
CA VAL A 215 4.74 25.58 3.57
C VAL A 215 5.99 25.63 4.44
N ASN A 216 5.96 26.44 5.49
CA ASN A 216 7.03 26.54 6.50
C ASN A 216 6.79 25.65 7.73
N ASP A 217 5.93 24.65 7.61
CA ASP A 217 5.68 23.63 8.64
C ASP A 217 6.50 22.35 8.34
N TYR A 218 6.42 21.36 9.23
CA TYR A 218 6.92 20.02 8.99
C TYR A 218 6.02 19.28 8.00
N VAL A 219 6.66 18.62 7.04
CA VAL A 219 5.97 17.86 6.01
C VAL A 219 6.54 16.46 5.90
N PHE A 220 5.68 15.52 5.52
CA PHE A 220 6.13 14.25 4.94
C PHE A 220 6.34 14.47 3.44
N LEU A 221 7.49 14.06 2.92
CA LEU A 221 7.80 14.10 1.49
C LEU A 221 8.10 12.70 0.95
N GLU A 222 7.69 12.49 -0.28
CA GLU A 222 8.02 11.33 -1.09
C GLU A 222 8.51 11.78 -2.46
N VAL A 223 9.68 11.28 -2.88
CA VAL A 223 10.15 11.46 -4.25
C VAL A 223 9.44 10.45 -5.14
N ILE A 224 8.46 10.90 -5.90
CA ILE A 224 7.63 10.04 -6.76
C ILE A 224 8.47 9.43 -7.89
N ALA A 225 9.24 10.28 -8.58
CA ALA A 225 10.04 9.85 -9.72
C ALA A 225 11.20 10.81 -10.00
N LYS A 226 12.26 10.26 -10.58
CA LYS A 226 13.35 11.02 -11.21
C LYS A 226 13.06 11.17 -12.70
N ARG A 227 13.36 12.34 -13.26
CA ARG A 227 13.32 12.58 -14.71
C ARG A 227 14.66 12.19 -15.32
N ASP A 228 14.64 11.75 -16.58
CA ASP A 228 15.83 11.48 -17.38
C ASP A 228 16.51 12.79 -17.81
N CYS A 229 17.08 13.49 -16.84
CA CYS A 229 17.82 14.74 -16.99
C CYS A 229 18.60 15.02 -15.69
N VAL A 230 19.40 16.09 -15.70
CA VAL A 230 20.19 16.49 -14.53
C VAL A 230 19.25 16.89 -13.39
N ASP A 231 19.10 16.00 -12.41
CA ASP A 231 18.41 16.26 -11.15
C ASP A 231 16.95 16.77 -11.24
N GLY A 232 16.29 16.49 -12.36
CA GLY A 232 14.85 16.63 -12.48
C GLY A 232 14.13 15.58 -11.64
N CYS A 233 13.08 16.00 -10.94
CA CYS A 233 12.26 15.08 -10.15
C CYS A 233 10.84 15.61 -9.94
N THR A 234 9.97 14.69 -9.53
CA THR A 234 8.65 14.99 -9.02
C THR A 234 8.56 14.48 -7.59
N VAL A 235 8.09 15.35 -6.70
CA VAL A 235 7.94 15.07 -5.28
C VAL A 235 6.50 15.33 -4.87
N GLN A 236 5.97 14.47 -4.01
CA GLN A 236 4.70 14.71 -3.34
C GLN A 236 4.98 15.04 -1.88
N ILE A 237 4.23 16.00 -1.34
CA ILE A 237 4.41 16.48 0.01
C ILE A 237 3.07 16.58 0.70
N THR A 238 3.00 16.17 1.97
CA THR A 238 1.82 16.28 2.84
C THR A 238 2.20 16.97 4.14
N ASP A 239 1.47 18.02 4.54
CA ASP A 239 1.69 18.71 5.82
C ASP A 239 1.00 18.00 7.00
N SER A 240 1.18 18.55 8.20
CA SER A 240 0.61 18.04 9.46
C SER A 240 -0.92 18.03 9.50
N ILE A 241 -1.59 18.83 8.67
CA ILE A 241 -3.05 19.00 8.61
C ILE A 241 -3.66 18.15 7.48
N GLY A 242 -2.83 17.59 6.60
CA GLY A 242 -3.23 16.70 5.51
C GLY A 242 -3.39 17.40 4.15
N ASN A 243 -2.93 18.64 4.01
CA ASN A 243 -2.83 19.28 2.70
C ASN A 243 -1.73 18.60 1.89
N THR A 244 -1.96 18.40 0.60
CA THR A 244 -1.00 17.71 -0.28
C THR A 244 -0.62 18.60 -1.46
N TRP A 245 0.66 18.56 -1.86
CA TRP A 245 1.19 19.23 -3.04
C TRP A 245 2.02 18.28 -3.88
N ILE A 246 2.00 18.49 -5.19
CA ILE A 246 2.94 17.89 -6.13
C ILE A 246 3.90 19.00 -6.57
N GLY A 247 5.18 18.82 -6.26
CA GLY A 247 6.27 19.66 -6.73
C GLY A 247 6.92 19.00 -7.92
N SER A 248 7.08 19.74 -9.02
CA SER A 248 7.88 19.28 -10.17
C SER A 248 9.01 20.25 -10.44
N ARG A 249 10.22 19.72 -10.58
CA ARG A 249 11.38 20.45 -11.10
C ARG A 249 11.85 19.79 -12.38
N TRP A 250 11.99 20.59 -13.43
CA TRP A 250 12.36 20.08 -14.76
C TRP A 250 13.77 19.52 -14.77
N ASP A 251 14.76 20.34 -14.44
CA ASP A 251 16.16 19.94 -14.23
C ASP A 251 16.80 20.93 -13.23
N ALA A 252 18.02 20.62 -12.77
CA ALA A 252 18.77 21.52 -11.91
C ALA A 252 19.51 22.63 -12.66
N THR A 253 19.80 22.43 -13.95
CA THR A 253 20.59 23.36 -14.77
C THR A 253 19.80 24.59 -15.23
N ASN A 254 18.54 24.39 -15.61
CA ASN A 254 17.64 25.39 -16.16
C ASN A 254 16.48 25.74 -15.20
N GLY A 255 16.19 24.87 -14.22
CA GLY A 255 15.20 25.11 -13.16
C GLY A 255 15.84 25.44 -11.81
N SER A 256 15.65 26.66 -11.31
CA SER A 256 16.15 27.06 -9.98
C SER A 256 15.22 26.69 -8.81
N SER A 257 13.99 26.26 -9.09
CA SER A 257 12.97 26.01 -8.06
C SER A 257 11.97 24.92 -8.48
N PHE A 258 11.18 24.44 -7.52
CA PHE A 258 10.05 23.55 -7.76
C PHE A 258 8.80 24.35 -8.10
N THR A 259 8.06 23.90 -9.11
CA THR A 259 6.69 24.35 -9.33
C THR A 259 5.77 23.49 -8.48
N TRP A 260 5.17 24.09 -7.45
CA TRP A 260 4.23 23.43 -6.55
C TRP A 260 2.80 23.61 -7.03
N LEU A 261 2.13 22.48 -7.25
CA LEU A 261 0.70 22.43 -7.50
C LEU A 261 0.04 21.76 -6.31
N PRO A 262 -0.86 22.45 -5.60
CA PRO A 262 -1.63 21.81 -4.55
C PRO A 262 -2.55 20.76 -5.18
N LEU A 263 -2.56 19.56 -4.60
CA LEU A 263 -3.44 18.48 -5.02
C LEU A 263 -4.83 18.74 -4.42
N MET A 264 -5.50 19.76 -4.95
CA MET A 264 -6.78 20.24 -4.45
C MET A 264 -7.92 19.54 -5.19
N SER A 265 -8.85 18.93 -4.46
CA SER A 265 -10.13 18.50 -5.05
C SER A 265 -11.02 19.70 -5.41
N CYS A 266 -10.78 20.87 -4.80
CA CYS A 266 -11.48 22.13 -5.07
C CYS A 266 -10.56 23.35 -4.82
N PRO A 267 -10.37 24.27 -5.78
CA PRO A 267 -9.51 25.44 -5.60
C PRO A 267 -10.11 26.49 -4.64
N PRO A 268 -9.29 27.34 -3.96
CA PRO A 268 -9.80 28.43 -3.13
C PRO A 268 -10.62 29.41 -3.96
N GLY A 269 -11.67 29.98 -3.37
CA GLY A 269 -12.61 30.86 -4.07
C GLY A 269 -13.83 30.19 -4.70
N VAL A 270 -13.93 28.86 -4.67
CA VAL A 270 -15.15 28.17 -5.10
C VAL A 270 -16.18 28.18 -3.95
N PRO A 271 -17.43 28.61 -4.20
CA PRO A 271 -18.51 28.47 -3.24
C PRO A 271 -18.87 27.00 -3.02
N LEU A 272 -18.86 26.55 -1.77
CA LEU A 272 -19.19 25.19 -1.37
C LEU A 272 -20.47 25.20 -0.51
N PRO A 273 -21.49 24.38 -0.84
CA PRO A 273 -22.68 24.25 0.00
C PRO A 273 -22.35 23.43 1.25
N TRP A 274 -22.47 24.05 2.42
CA TRP A 274 -22.18 23.45 3.72
C TRP A 274 -23.46 23.24 4.55
N PRO A 275 -23.72 22.02 5.06
CA PRO A 275 -25.00 21.67 5.70
C PRO A 275 -25.11 22.06 7.19
N SER A 276 -24.12 22.77 7.76
CA SER A 276 -24.05 23.08 9.19
C SER A 276 -23.73 24.55 9.43
N ASP A 277 -24.13 25.09 10.58
CA ASP A 277 -23.76 26.44 11.03
C ASP A 277 -22.34 26.49 11.62
N THR A 278 -21.74 25.33 11.93
CA THR A 278 -20.34 25.25 12.37
C THR A 278 -19.43 25.20 11.16
N ILE A 279 -18.69 26.28 10.91
CA ILE A 279 -17.79 26.39 9.76
C ILE A 279 -16.46 25.66 10.07
N PRO A 280 -16.00 24.74 9.20
CA PRO A 280 -14.72 24.06 9.39
C PRO A 280 -13.54 25.03 9.38
N ALA A 281 -12.46 24.68 10.09
CA ALA A 281 -11.21 25.43 10.05
C ALA A 281 -10.67 25.52 8.61
N GLY A 282 -10.14 26.69 8.24
CA GLY A 282 -9.65 26.96 6.87
C GLY A 282 -10.72 27.44 5.88
N TYR A 283 -11.98 27.56 6.32
CA TYR A 283 -13.09 28.08 5.52
C TYR A 283 -13.71 29.32 6.16
N ALA A 284 -14.38 30.13 5.34
CA ALA A 284 -15.18 31.25 5.79
C ALA A 284 -16.58 31.22 5.17
N LEU A 285 -17.59 31.69 5.91
CA LEU A 285 -18.93 31.93 5.38
C LEU A 285 -18.88 33.05 4.32
N MET A 286 -19.61 32.91 3.22
CA MET A 286 -19.65 33.90 2.13
C MET A 286 -20.72 34.97 2.38
N GLN A 287 -20.34 36.06 3.05
CA GLN A 287 -21.26 37.07 3.59
C GLN A 287 -20.84 38.52 3.25
N GLY A 288 -20.10 38.74 2.16
CA GLY A 288 -19.74 40.08 1.71
C GLY A 288 -18.52 40.70 2.38
N GLN A 289 -17.76 39.92 3.16
CA GLN A 289 -16.63 40.42 3.95
C GLN A 289 -15.35 40.62 3.12
N SER A 290 -14.52 41.58 3.54
CA SER A 290 -13.16 41.76 3.00
C SER A 290 -12.18 40.72 3.56
N PHE A 291 -11.11 40.43 2.81
CA PHE A 291 -9.99 39.60 3.27
C PHE A 291 -8.63 40.21 2.90
N ASP A 292 -7.58 39.79 3.62
CA ASP A 292 -6.21 40.18 3.32
C ASP A 292 -5.66 39.38 2.13
N LYS A 293 -5.38 40.07 1.03
CA LYS A 293 -4.85 39.48 -0.21
C LYS A 293 -3.43 38.94 -0.06
N ALA A 294 -2.62 39.51 0.84
CA ALA A 294 -1.27 39.04 1.09
C ALA A 294 -1.29 37.72 1.89
N ALA A 295 -2.22 37.60 2.83
CA ALA A 295 -2.43 36.37 3.60
C ALA A 295 -3.07 35.24 2.78
N TYR A 296 -3.98 35.58 1.84
CA TYR A 296 -4.72 34.62 1.02
C TYR A 296 -4.53 34.87 -0.48
N PRO A 297 -3.32 34.62 -1.04
CA PRO A 297 -3.01 34.94 -2.42
C PRO A 297 -3.82 34.13 -3.43
N LEU A 298 -4.14 32.87 -3.13
CA LEU A 298 -4.97 32.02 -4.00
C LEU A 298 -6.43 32.47 -4.01
N LEU A 299 -6.97 32.94 -2.88
CA LEU A 299 -8.30 33.54 -2.83
C LEU A 299 -8.33 34.89 -3.57
N ALA A 300 -7.24 35.66 -3.53
CA ALA A 300 -7.10 36.91 -4.27
C ALA A 300 -7.09 36.72 -5.80
N LEU A 301 -6.67 35.55 -6.30
CA LEU A 301 -6.82 35.20 -7.72
C LEU A 301 -8.28 35.02 -8.11
N ALA A 302 -9.08 34.38 -7.24
CA ALA A 302 -10.51 34.17 -7.47
C ALA A 302 -11.33 35.46 -7.28
N TYR A 303 -10.99 36.26 -6.28
CA TYR A 303 -11.65 37.52 -5.94
C TYR A 303 -10.64 38.68 -5.89
N PRO A 304 -10.26 39.25 -7.05
CA PRO A 304 -9.27 40.34 -7.12
C PRO A 304 -9.65 41.61 -6.34
N SER A 305 -10.95 41.80 -6.09
CA SER A 305 -11.49 42.89 -5.26
C SER A 305 -11.02 42.81 -3.80
N GLY A 306 -10.59 41.66 -3.31
CA GLY A 306 -10.34 41.43 -1.88
C GLY A 306 -11.63 41.30 -1.07
N ILE A 307 -12.77 41.05 -1.72
CA ILE A 307 -14.09 40.91 -1.10
C ILE A 307 -14.70 39.57 -1.49
N ILE A 308 -15.08 38.77 -0.50
CA ILE A 308 -15.84 37.53 -0.71
C ILE A 308 -17.30 37.92 -1.02
N PRO A 309 -17.93 37.38 -2.08
CA PRO A 309 -19.33 37.67 -2.39
C PRO A 309 -20.27 37.34 -1.23
N ASP A 310 -21.34 38.12 -1.06
CA ASP A 310 -22.46 37.75 -0.18
C ASP A 310 -23.39 36.82 -0.94
N LEU A 311 -23.41 35.54 -0.55
CA LEU A 311 -24.26 34.52 -1.18
C LEU A 311 -25.44 34.10 -0.30
N ARG A 312 -25.68 34.80 0.82
CA ARG A 312 -26.82 34.51 1.67
C ARG A 312 -28.11 34.74 0.90
N ARG A 313 -29.01 33.75 0.92
CA ARG A 313 -30.31 33.76 0.21
C ARG A 313 -30.18 33.82 -1.33
N LEU A 314 -28.99 33.59 -1.90
CA LEU A 314 -28.81 33.56 -3.35
C LEU A 314 -28.69 32.12 -3.86
N ILE A 315 -29.02 31.93 -5.15
CA ILE A 315 -28.81 30.68 -5.89
C ILE A 315 -27.78 30.94 -6.98
N ILE A 316 -26.79 30.05 -7.10
CA ILE A 316 -25.76 30.15 -8.14
C ILE A 316 -26.37 29.75 -9.49
N LYS A 317 -26.26 30.65 -10.47
CA LYS A 317 -26.70 30.45 -11.86
C LYS A 317 -25.50 30.56 -12.78
N GLY A 318 -25.40 29.66 -13.75
CA GLY A 318 -24.34 29.69 -14.76
C GLY A 318 -24.31 31.03 -15.51
N GLY A 319 -23.11 31.57 -15.70
CA GLY A 319 -22.90 32.77 -16.51
C GLY A 319 -23.20 32.52 -17.99
N TYR A 320 -23.47 33.59 -18.73
CA TYR A 320 -23.65 33.56 -20.19
C TYR A 320 -23.15 34.88 -20.79
N VAL A 321 -22.88 34.87 -22.10
CA VAL A 321 -22.41 36.05 -22.83
C VAL A 321 -23.41 37.19 -22.67
N GLY A 322 -22.97 38.34 -22.16
CA GLY A 322 -23.83 39.50 -21.86
C GLY A 322 -24.16 39.68 -20.38
N ARG A 323 -23.71 38.76 -19.50
CA ARG A 323 -23.80 38.92 -18.04
C ARG A 323 -22.42 38.84 -17.39
N ALA A 324 -22.05 39.86 -16.63
CA ALA A 324 -20.77 39.88 -15.90
C ALA A 324 -20.74 38.79 -14.80
N VAL A 325 -19.58 38.16 -14.62
CA VAL A 325 -19.35 37.19 -13.54
C VAL A 325 -19.51 37.89 -12.18
N LEU A 326 -20.14 37.23 -11.21
CA LEU A 326 -20.54 37.78 -9.90
C LEU A 326 -21.61 38.90 -9.93
N SER A 327 -22.26 39.15 -11.06
CA SER A 327 -23.40 40.08 -11.09
C SER A 327 -24.65 39.53 -10.40
N TYR A 328 -25.32 40.37 -9.63
CA TYR A 328 -26.62 40.08 -9.01
C TYR A 328 -27.75 40.15 -10.05
N GLU A 329 -28.70 39.23 -9.96
CA GLU A 329 -29.95 39.24 -10.72
C GLU A 329 -31.08 39.07 -9.70
N ALA A 330 -32.01 40.02 -9.64
CA ALA A 330 -33.20 39.94 -8.80
C ALA A 330 -34.14 38.85 -9.31
N ASP A 331 -34.98 38.33 -8.41
CA ASP A 331 -36.04 37.41 -8.79
C ASP A 331 -37.10 38.12 -9.65
N GLY A 332 -37.72 37.37 -10.55
CA GLY A 332 -38.69 37.92 -11.50
C GLY A 332 -39.66 36.88 -12.02
N ILE A 333 -40.90 37.32 -12.23
CA ILE A 333 -41.95 36.51 -12.86
C ILE A 333 -41.85 36.66 -14.37
N LYS A 334 -41.94 35.55 -15.09
CA LYS A 334 -42.01 35.57 -16.55
C LYS A 334 -43.26 36.34 -16.99
N SER A 335 -43.11 37.20 -17.99
CA SER A 335 -44.22 37.96 -18.58
C SER A 335 -45.38 37.02 -18.96
N HIS A 336 -46.59 37.37 -18.52
CA HIS A 336 -47.82 36.61 -18.77
C HIS A 336 -49.06 37.53 -18.67
N ALA A 337 -50.21 37.03 -19.13
CA ALA A 337 -51.50 37.71 -19.05
C ALA A 337 -52.59 36.71 -18.64
N HIS A 338 -53.74 37.23 -18.21
CA HIS A 338 -54.92 36.45 -17.84
C HIS A 338 -56.11 36.86 -18.70
N SER A 339 -57.00 35.92 -19.01
CA SER A 339 -58.33 36.26 -19.49
C SER A 339 -59.19 36.76 -18.33
N ALA A 340 -60.03 37.75 -18.59
CA ALA A 340 -60.98 38.30 -17.62
C ALA A 340 -62.37 38.41 -18.23
N SER A 341 -63.41 38.32 -17.40
CA SER A 341 -64.81 38.45 -17.79
C SER A 341 -65.58 39.26 -16.76
N ALA A 342 -66.64 39.94 -17.20
CA ALA A 342 -67.60 40.63 -16.34
C ALA A 342 -68.95 39.91 -16.40
N SER A 343 -69.62 39.79 -15.26
CA SER A 343 -70.96 39.20 -15.19
C SER A 343 -72.02 40.17 -15.72
N SER A 344 -73.07 39.64 -16.36
CA SER A 344 -74.26 40.42 -16.71
C SER A 344 -74.95 40.94 -15.45
N ALA A 345 -75.43 42.19 -15.49
CA ALA A 345 -76.14 42.83 -14.39
C ALA A 345 -77.52 43.34 -14.85
N ASP A 346 -78.57 42.92 -14.15
CA ASP A 346 -79.92 43.44 -14.35
C ASP A 346 -80.15 44.69 -13.48
N LEU A 347 -80.51 45.81 -14.11
CA LEU A 347 -80.76 47.09 -13.44
C LEU A 347 -82.18 47.19 -12.84
N GLY A 348 -83.02 46.20 -13.13
CA GLY A 348 -84.40 46.08 -12.66
C GLY A 348 -85.36 47.11 -13.30
N THR A 349 -86.63 47.05 -12.89
CA THR A 349 -87.68 47.97 -13.35
C THR A 349 -87.65 49.29 -12.60
N LYS A 350 -87.83 50.42 -13.30
CA LYS A 350 -87.99 51.76 -12.71
C LYS A 350 -89.34 52.35 -13.13
N TYR A 351 -89.97 53.09 -12.24
CA TYR A 351 -91.24 53.77 -12.50
C TYR A 351 -90.99 55.24 -12.87
N THR A 352 -91.71 55.73 -13.89
CA THR A 352 -91.66 57.16 -14.28
C THR A 352 -92.41 58.01 -13.26
N SER A 353 -92.16 59.32 -13.27
CA SER A 353 -93.02 60.27 -12.55
C SER A 353 -94.45 60.23 -13.08
N SER A 354 -95.43 60.54 -12.22
CA SER A 354 -96.84 60.68 -12.64
C SER A 354 -97.03 61.98 -13.43
N PHE A 355 -97.87 61.93 -14.47
CA PHE A 355 -98.30 63.09 -15.24
C PHE A 355 -99.82 63.08 -15.39
N ASP A 356 -100.47 64.16 -14.96
CA ASP A 356 -101.93 64.33 -15.01
C ASP A 356 -102.32 65.26 -16.17
N TYR A 357 -103.19 64.76 -17.06
CA TYR A 357 -103.73 65.56 -18.16
C TYR A 357 -104.78 66.58 -17.69
N GLY A 358 -105.34 66.43 -16.49
CA GLY A 358 -106.44 67.24 -15.96
C GLY A 358 -107.72 67.10 -16.80
N THR A 359 -108.62 68.07 -16.70
CA THR A 359 -109.87 68.11 -17.47
C THR A 359 -109.65 68.76 -18.85
N LYS A 360 -110.13 68.10 -19.91
CA LYS A 360 -110.15 68.66 -21.27
C LYS A 360 -111.60 68.92 -21.71
N GLY A 361 -111.83 70.05 -22.39
CA GLY A 361 -113.15 70.39 -22.95
C GLY A 361 -113.35 69.84 -24.36
N SER A 362 -114.59 69.56 -24.73
CA SER A 362 -114.98 69.25 -26.12
C SER A 362 -115.20 70.54 -26.91
N ASN A 363 -115.28 70.44 -28.24
CA ASN A 363 -115.82 71.54 -29.06
C ASN A 363 -117.33 71.68 -28.83
N THR A 364 -117.89 72.86 -29.13
CA THR A 364 -119.32 73.14 -29.03
C THR A 364 -120.01 72.82 -30.36
N THR A 365 -120.93 71.86 -30.36
CA THR A 365 -121.71 71.44 -31.54
C THR A 365 -123.06 70.86 -31.11
N GLY A 366 -123.90 70.42 -32.06
CA GLY A 366 -125.20 69.78 -31.80
C GLY A 366 -126.41 70.72 -31.85
N GLY A 367 -126.22 71.99 -32.22
CA GLY A 367 -127.33 72.92 -32.47
C GLY A 367 -128.17 72.46 -33.66
N HIS A 368 -129.46 72.25 -33.44
CA HIS A 368 -130.44 71.87 -34.46
C HIS A 368 -131.82 72.45 -34.12
N ASN A 369 -132.71 72.54 -35.12
CA ASN A 369 -134.07 73.06 -34.95
C ASN A 369 -135.12 71.97 -35.24
N HIS A 370 -136.28 72.06 -34.59
CA HIS A 370 -137.41 71.14 -34.81
C HIS A 370 -138.60 71.89 -35.43
N SER A 371 -139.52 71.19 -36.09
CA SER A 371 -140.75 71.78 -36.65
C SER A 371 -141.94 70.84 -36.46
N ALA A 372 -143.06 71.37 -35.97
CA ALA A 372 -144.31 70.63 -35.74
C ALA A 372 -145.54 71.51 -36.06
N GLY A 373 -146.61 70.94 -36.62
CA GLY A 373 -147.85 71.65 -36.94
C GLY A 373 -149.11 70.82 -36.66
N GLY A 374 -150.18 71.43 -36.14
CA GLY A 374 -151.47 70.80 -35.81
C GLY A 374 -152.64 71.80 -35.78
N GLN A 375 -153.89 71.31 -35.93
CA GLN A 375 -155.13 72.12 -36.05
C GLN A 375 -156.07 71.93 -34.83
N TYR A 376 -156.73 73.01 -34.35
CA TYR A 376 -157.72 73.02 -33.24
C TYR A 376 -159.17 73.26 -33.77
N GLY A 377 -160.23 72.88 -33.03
CA GLY A 377 -161.65 73.01 -33.47
C GLY A 377 -162.66 73.63 -32.46
N GLY A 378 -163.71 74.30 -33.00
CA GLY A 378 -164.99 74.79 -32.39
C GLY A 378 -165.14 76.34 -32.36
N ASP A 379 -166.23 77.07 -32.72
CA ASP A 379 -167.72 76.92 -32.72
C ASP A 379 -168.40 77.96 -33.71
N SER A 380 -169.60 77.64 -34.25
CA SER A 380 -170.69 78.34 -35.01
C SER A 380 -170.77 79.89 -35.03
N ILE A 381 -171.37 80.64 -36.01
CA ILE A 381 -171.97 80.45 -37.34
C ILE A 381 -171.59 81.71 -38.16
N GLY A 382 -170.88 81.54 -39.29
CA GLY A 382 -170.72 82.56 -40.33
C GLY A 382 -169.45 83.46 -40.32
N GLY A 383 -168.23 82.89 -40.34
CA GLY A 383 -167.06 83.64 -40.86
C GLY A 383 -165.64 83.20 -40.48
N LYS A 384 -165.02 82.36 -41.33
CA LYS A 384 -163.57 82.09 -41.57
C LYS A 384 -162.79 81.19 -40.56
N ILE A 385 -162.34 80.04 -41.07
CA ILE A 385 -161.25 79.20 -40.52
C ILE A 385 -159.98 80.06 -40.42
N ARG A 386 -159.42 80.22 -39.21
CA ARG A 386 -158.05 80.75 -39.06
C ARG A 386 -157.07 79.59 -39.02
N VAL A 387 -156.31 79.42 -40.10
CA VAL A 387 -155.03 78.70 -40.04
C VAL A 387 -154.06 79.60 -39.28
N GLN A 388 -153.65 79.19 -38.09
CA GLN A 388 -152.57 79.85 -37.36
C GLN A 388 -151.28 79.60 -38.13
N ARG A 389 -150.80 80.61 -38.86
CA ARG A 389 -149.46 80.60 -39.42
C ARG A 389 -148.52 81.14 -38.33
N ASP A 390 -147.75 80.22 -37.76
CA ASP A 390 -146.53 80.38 -36.97
C ASP A 390 -146.48 81.61 -36.06
N GLY A 391 -147.25 81.54 -34.98
CA GLY A 391 -147.09 82.42 -33.82
C GLY A 391 -146.07 81.85 -32.85
N ASN A 392 -144.87 82.44 -32.83
CA ASN A 392 -143.88 82.36 -31.75
C ASN A 392 -144.55 82.59 -30.38
N ASN A 393 -144.89 81.53 -29.62
CA ASN A 393 -144.88 81.58 -28.15
C ASN A 393 -145.06 80.20 -27.44
N GLN A 394 -144.72 79.08 -28.07
CA GLN A 394 -144.68 77.77 -27.39
C GLN A 394 -143.24 77.30 -27.27
N LEU A 395 -142.67 77.43 -26.06
CA LEU A 395 -141.38 76.85 -25.72
C LEU A 395 -141.57 75.33 -25.52
N THR A 396 -140.68 74.53 -26.10
CA THR A 396 -140.64 73.08 -25.86
C THR A 396 -140.04 72.78 -24.48
N SER A 397 -140.22 71.56 -23.96
CA SER A 397 -139.59 71.13 -22.70
C SER A 397 -138.06 71.06 -22.82
N TRP A 398 -137.34 71.21 -21.70
CA TRP A 398 -135.88 71.08 -21.65
C TRP A 398 -135.48 69.59 -21.78
N ASN A 399 -135.21 69.17 -23.02
CA ASN A 399 -134.75 67.82 -23.34
C ASN A 399 -133.46 67.90 -24.19
N GLY A 400 -132.63 66.84 -24.17
CA GLY A 400 -131.39 66.78 -24.96
C GLY A 400 -130.11 66.76 -24.13
N ASP A 401 -130.21 66.68 -22.79
CA ASP A 401 -129.06 66.38 -21.94
C ASP A 401 -128.52 64.98 -22.28
N HIS A 402 -127.27 64.92 -22.70
CA HIS A 402 -126.62 63.68 -23.09
C HIS A 402 -125.11 63.81 -22.88
N ALA A 403 -124.46 62.67 -22.66
CA ALA A 403 -123.02 62.58 -22.55
C ALA A 403 -122.47 61.65 -23.64
N HIS A 404 -121.24 61.92 -24.07
CA HIS A 404 -120.50 61.05 -24.99
C HIS A 404 -119.41 60.31 -24.23
N THR A 405 -119.15 59.07 -24.64
CA THR A 405 -117.97 58.33 -24.17
C THR A 405 -116.84 58.54 -25.17
N THR A 406 -115.67 59.00 -24.71
CA THR A 406 -114.48 59.15 -25.54
C THR A 406 -113.36 58.28 -25.00
N TYR A 407 -112.96 57.27 -25.76
CA TYR A 407 -111.83 56.42 -25.43
C TYR A 407 -110.52 57.03 -25.94
N ILE A 408 -109.58 57.34 -25.05
CA ILE A 408 -108.28 57.96 -25.40
C ILE A 408 -107.25 56.92 -25.84
N GLY A 409 -107.27 55.73 -25.21
CA GLY A 409 -106.35 54.63 -25.51
C GLY A 409 -105.07 54.62 -24.66
N ALA A 410 -104.35 53.50 -24.72
CA ALA A 410 -103.05 53.34 -24.09
C ALA A 410 -101.95 53.89 -25.00
N HIS A 411 -100.89 54.43 -24.40
CA HIS A 411 -99.67 54.81 -25.11
C HIS A 411 -98.43 54.40 -24.31
N SER A 412 -97.30 54.31 -24.99
CA SER A 412 -96.00 54.05 -24.39
C SER A 412 -94.96 55.05 -24.91
N HIS A 413 -93.90 55.24 -24.14
CA HIS A 413 -92.75 56.06 -24.50
C HIS A 413 -91.50 55.18 -24.55
N SER A 414 -90.51 55.58 -25.33
CA SER A 414 -89.15 55.02 -25.27
C SER A 414 -88.22 56.01 -24.56
N VAL A 415 -87.27 55.49 -23.78
CA VAL A 415 -86.24 56.29 -23.13
C VAL A 415 -84.86 55.76 -23.50
N TYR A 416 -83.98 56.65 -23.98
CA TYR A 416 -82.59 56.31 -24.29
C TYR A 416 -81.73 56.46 -23.03
N ILE A 417 -81.03 55.40 -22.63
CA ILE A 417 -80.22 55.36 -21.39
C ILE A 417 -78.75 55.75 -21.63
N GLY A 418 -78.20 55.47 -22.82
CA GLY A 418 -76.81 55.78 -23.17
C GLY A 418 -75.78 54.71 -22.80
N SER A 419 -74.53 54.91 -23.21
CA SER A 419 -73.38 54.08 -22.83
C SER A 419 -72.77 54.54 -21.51
N HIS A 420 -72.19 53.60 -20.76
CA HIS A 420 -71.42 53.89 -19.55
C HIS A 420 -70.21 52.94 -19.44
N THR A 421 -69.25 53.26 -18.58
CA THR A 421 -68.02 52.49 -18.34
C THR A 421 -67.85 52.17 -16.86
N HIS A 422 -66.97 51.20 -16.56
CA HIS A 422 -66.58 50.83 -15.19
C HIS A 422 -65.06 50.85 -15.08
N ASP A 423 -64.56 51.22 -13.90
CA ASP A 423 -63.15 51.05 -13.56
C ASP A 423 -62.90 49.61 -13.07
N VAL A 424 -61.86 48.96 -13.61
CA VAL A 424 -61.47 47.60 -13.22
C VAL A 424 -60.11 47.65 -12.55
N THR A 425 -60.03 47.12 -11.33
CA THR A 425 -58.78 47.02 -10.56
C THR A 425 -58.40 45.55 -10.41
N VAL A 426 -57.18 45.20 -10.81
CA VAL A 426 -56.57 43.88 -10.54
C VAL A 426 -55.61 44.05 -9.37
N TYR A 427 -55.91 43.39 -8.24
CA TYR A 427 -55.06 43.44 -7.06
C TYR A 427 -53.80 42.57 -7.23
N ALA A 428 -52.72 42.95 -6.56
CA ALA A 428 -51.48 42.18 -6.56
C ALA A 428 -51.68 40.79 -5.91
N ALA A 429 -51.08 39.76 -6.50
CA ALA A 429 -51.10 38.39 -5.99
C ALA A 429 -49.68 37.78 -6.06
N GLY A 430 -49.21 37.21 -4.95
CA GLY A 430 -47.88 36.60 -4.86
C GLY A 430 -47.28 36.73 -3.47
N ASN A 431 -46.07 36.16 -3.32
CA ASN A 431 -45.23 36.31 -2.13
C ASN A 431 -44.23 37.46 -2.31
N ALA A 432 -43.47 37.77 -1.27
CA ALA A 432 -42.40 38.79 -1.32
C ALA A 432 -41.22 38.40 -2.24
N GLU A 433 -41.00 37.10 -2.48
CA GLU A 433 -39.95 36.56 -3.35
C GLU A 433 -40.55 35.51 -4.30
N ASN A 434 -40.05 35.47 -5.54
CA ASN A 434 -40.33 34.40 -6.48
C ASN A 434 -39.37 33.22 -6.25
N THR A 435 -39.89 32.13 -5.71
CA THR A 435 -39.10 30.98 -5.27
C THR A 435 -39.35 29.71 -6.09
N VAL A 436 -38.31 28.90 -6.25
CA VAL A 436 -38.43 27.48 -6.61
C VAL A 436 -38.22 26.61 -5.37
N ARG A 437 -38.57 25.32 -5.41
CA ARG A 437 -38.24 24.40 -4.31
C ARG A 437 -36.72 24.40 -4.06
N ASN A 438 -36.31 24.68 -2.83
CA ASN A 438 -34.91 24.82 -2.44
C ASN A 438 -34.68 24.29 -1.01
N ILE A 439 -33.42 24.03 -0.67
CA ILE A 439 -32.95 23.67 0.68
C ILE A 439 -31.84 24.65 1.05
N ALA A 440 -31.86 25.16 2.28
CA ALA A 440 -30.86 26.08 2.78
C ALA A 440 -29.54 25.35 3.11
N PHE A 441 -28.44 25.84 2.55
CA PHE A 441 -27.07 25.50 2.90
C PHE A 441 -26.30 26.79 3.14
N ASN A 442 -25.30 26.76 4.02
CA ASN A 442 -24.36 27.84 4.18
C ASN A 442 -23.33 27.80 3.05
N TYR A 443 -23.24 28.85 2.24
CA TYR A 443 -22.15 28.94 1.27
C TYR A 443 -20.86 29.29 2.00
N ILE A 444 -19.89 28.39 1.96
CA ILE A 444 -18.54 28.60 2.50
C ILE A 444 -17.51 28.65 1.38
N VAL A 445 -16.35 29.24 1.65
CA VAL A 445 -15.23 29.30 0.72
C VAL A 445 -13.94 28.92 1.44
N ARG A 446 -13.08 28.14 0.78
CA ARG A 446 -11.74 27.82 1.31
C ARG A 446 -10.83 29.04 1.19
N LEU A 447 -10.06 29.33 2.23
CA LEU A 447 -9.23 30.52 2.33
C LEU A 447 -7.83 30.35 1.69
N ALA A 448 -7.21 29.18 1.81
CA ALA A 448 -5.85 28.89 1.35
C ALA A 448 -5.79 27.58 0.54
#